data_AF-A0A1B6GTI8-F1
#
_entry.id   AF-A0A1B6GTI8-F1
#
_cell.length_a   1.000
_cell.length_b   1.000
_cell.length_c   1.000
_cell.angle_alpha   90.00
_cell.angle_beta   90.00
_cell.angle_gamma   90.00
#
_symmetry.space_group_name_H-M   'P 1'
#
loop_
_entity.id
_entity.type
_entity.pdbx_description
1 polymer ?
#
loop_
_entity_poly.entity_id
_entity_poly.type
_entity_poly.pdbx_seq_one_letter_code
_entity_poly.pdbx_strand_id
1 'polypeptide(L)'
;TVDGTLECIQRLVPSANQSISLNIVSLRRLSADTHCHTECGDGGCKCVTNLLPLEHMDHLQILSDSGQPLCCICGPFQEEWLPVGVRSWLPLSLVYYVARYNWATKGFEYETDYRFHNDYVCGHH
;
A
#
# COMPACT_ATOMS: atom_id res chain seq x y z
N THR A 1 0.76 20.66 20.59
CA THR A 1 0.74 19.19 20.48
C THR A 1 0.32 18.86 19.06
N VAL A 2 1.00 17.93 18.39
CA VAL A 2 0.62 17.51 17.03
C VAL A 2 -0.56 16.54 17.18
N ASP A 3 -1.71 16.93 16.67
CA ASP A 3 -2.94 16.15 16.60
C ASP A 3 -3.55 16.39 15.21
N GLY A 4 -3.82 15.33 14.47
CA GLY A 4 -4.28 15.44 13.08
C GLY A 4 -4.04 14.16 12.28
N THR A 5 -4.06 14.29 10.96
CA THR A 5 -3.75 13.20 10.03
C THR A 5 -2.25 13.16 9.74
N LEU A 6 -1.72 11.98 9.44
CA LEU A 6 -0.35 11.79 8.96
C LEU A 6 -0.38 11.01 7.65
N GLU A 7 0.21 11.57 6.61
CA GLU A 7 0.38 10.92 5.31
C GLU A 7 1.87 10.91 4.94
N CYS A 8 2.37 9.72 4.59
CA CYS A 8 3.72 9.53 4.08
C CYS A 8 3.64 8.86 2.71
N ILE A 9 4.22 9.49 1.69
CA ILE A 9 4.23 8.99 0.31
C ILE A 9 5.67 8.65 -0.07
N GLN A 10 5.92 7.37 -0.36
CA GLN A 10 7.17 6.92 -0.96
C GLN A 10 6.94 6.61 -2.44
N ARG A 11 7.52 7.43 -3.31
CA ARG A 11 7.43 7.25 -4.76
C ARG A 11 8.64 6.51 -5.29
N LEU A 12 8.40 5.44 -6.05
CA LEU A 12 9.42 4.59 -6.64
C LEU A 12 9.30 4.66 -8.17
N VAL A 13 10.38 5.07 -8.83
CA VAL A 13 10.40 5.38 -10.27
C VAL A 13 11.40 4.44 -10.96
N PRO A 14 10.94 3.50 -11.82
CA PRO A 14 11.85 2.65 -12.57
C PRO A 14 12.59 3.45 -13.66
N SER A 15 13.80 3.03 -13.99
CA SER A 15 14.51 3.56 -15.16
C SER A 15 13.93 3.00 -16.46
N ALA A 16 14.37 3.52 -17.60
CA ALA A 16 14.06 2.91 -18.90
C ALA A 16 14.48 1.42 -18.92
N ASN A 17 13.62 0.56 -19.47
CA ASN A 17 13.79 -0.90 -19.49
C ASN A 17 13.91 -1.55 -18.10
N GLN A 18 13.34 -0.92 -17.08
CA GLN A 18 13.16 -1.55 -15.78
C GLN A 18 11.69 -1.67 -15.43
N SER A 19 11.38 -2.71 -14.68
CA SER A 19 10.16 -2.82 -13.91
C SER A 19 10.48 -2.79 -12.43
N ILE A 20 9.51 -2.41 -11.62
CA ILE A 20 9.59 -2.40 -10.17
C ILE A 20 8.59 -3.38 -9.59
N SER A 21 9.03 -4.22 -8.68
CA SER A 21 8.16 -4.96 -7.77
C SER A 21 8.12 -4.24 -6.44
N LEU A 22 6.94 -4.07 -5.86
CA LEU A 22 6.72 -3.55 -4.52
C LEU A 22 5.75 -4.47 -3.78
N ASN A 23 6.20 -5.06 -2.68
CA ASN A 23 5.45 -5.99 -1.87
C ASN A 23 5.36 -5.48 -0.43
N ILE A 24 4.17 -5.54 0.15
CA ILE A 24 3.95 -5.40 1.59
C ILE A 24 4.17 -6.79 2.19
N VAL A 25 5.14 -6.91 3.09
CA VAL A 25 5.60 -8.20 3.62
C VAL A 25 5.29 -8.36 5.12
N SER A 26 5.10 -7.25 5.83
CA SER A 26 4.63 -7.27 7.22
C SER A 26 3.72 -6.08 7.49
N LEU A 27 2.75 -6.27 8.38
CA LEU A 27 1.83 -5.23 8.85
C LEU A 27 1.46 -5.52 10.29
N ARG A 28 1.73 -4.60 11.21
CA ARG A 28 1.47 -4.78 12.65
C ARG A 28 0.76 -3.58 13.23
N ARG A 29 -0.16 -3.84 14.16
CA ARG A 29 -0.89 -2.81 14.92
C ARG A 29 -1.73 -1.87 14.03
N LEU A 30 -2.13 -2.33 12.85
CA LEU A 30 -3.14 -1.63 12.06
C LEU A 30 -4.45 -1.58 12.86
N SER A 31 -5.08 -0.41 12.92
CA SER A 31 -6.36 -0.25 13.61
C SER A 31 -7.41 -1.18 13.02
N ALA A 32 -8.06 -1.98 13.86
CA ALA A 32 -9.17 -2.84 13.48
C ALA A 32 -10.48 -2.03 13.33
N ASP A 33 -10.45 -0.97 12.52
CA ASP A 33 -11.61 -0.12 12.25
C ASP A 33 -12.70 -0.90 11.54
N THR A 34 -13.94 -0.85 12.06
CA THR A 34 -15.08 -1.60 11.52
C THR A 34 -15.71 -0.96 10.28
N HIS A 35 -15.31 0.26 9.93
CA HIS A 35 -15.81 0.97 8.75
C HIS A 35 -15.04 0.63 7.47
N CYS A 36 -13.91 -0.07 7.58
CA CYS A 36 -13.10 -0.51 6.45
C CYS A 36 -12.71 -1.98 6.63
N HIS A 37 -12.75 -2.75 5.55
CA HIS A 37 -12.15 -4.08 5.51
C HIS A 37 -11.39 -4.31 4.22
N THR A 38 -10.44 -5.23 4.26
CA THR A 38 -9.63 -5.59 3.10
C THR A 38 -10.22 -6.83 2.42
N GLU A 39 -10.36 -6.78 1.10
CA GLU A 39 -10.70 -7.94 0.26
C GLU A 39 -9.55 -8.23 -0.69
N CYS A 40 -9.04 -9.46 -0.68
CA CYS A 40 -7.95 -9.90 -1.54
C CYS A 40 -8.41 -10.97 -2.52
N GLY A 41 -7.88 -10.93 -3.75
CA GLY A 41 -8.03 -11.98 -4.75
C GLY A 41 -6.83 -12.00 -5.69
N ASP A 42 -6.97 -12.66 -6.84
CA ASP A 42 -5.87 -12.83 -7.81
C ASP A 42 -5.31 -11.50 -8.34
N GLY A 43 -6.11 -10.44 -8.33
CA GLY A 43 -5.73 -9.10 -8.80
C GLY A 43 -5.10 -8.21 -7.73
N GLY A 44 -4.86 -8.72 -6.52
CA GLY A 44 -4.39 -7.95 -5.36
C GLY A 44 -5.50 -7.68 -4.34
N CYS A 45 -5.22 -6.75 -3.42
CA CYS A 45 -6.12 -6.40 -2.32
C CYS A 45 -6.73 -5.02 -2.51
N LYS A 46 -7.99 -4.85 -2.14
CA LYS A 46 -8.69 -3.56 -2.14
C LYS A 46 -9.29 -3.29 -0.76
N CYS A 47 -9.37 -2.01 -0.41
CA CYS A 47 -10.12 -1.56 0.75
C CYS A 47 -11.57 -1.34 0.36
N VAL A 48 -12.48 -1.90 1.14
CA VAL A 48 -13.91 -1.68 1.02
C VAL A 48 -14.35 -0.89 2.23
N THR A 49 -14.90 0.30 1.99
CA THR A 49 -15.39 1.20 3.02
C THR A 49 -16.91 1.16 3.09
N ASN A 50 -17.47 1.23 4.29
CA ASN A 50 -18.91 1.20 4.50
C ASN A 50 -19.51 2.62 4.60
N LEU A 51 -19.38 3.27 5.76
CA LEU A 51 -20.07 4.54 6.08
C LEU A 51 -19.19 5.79 5.92
N LEU A 52 -17.87 5.64 6.04
CA LEU A 52 -16.92 6.75 6.00
C LEU A 52 -15.91 6.56 4.86
N PRO A 53 -15.42 7.65 4.25
CA PRO A 53 -14.35 7.57 3.26
C PRO A 53 -13.05 7.04 3.87
N LEU A 54 -12.19 6.45 3.05
CA LEU A 54 -10.94 5.80 3.46
C LEU A 54 -9.98 6.71 4.26
N GLU A 55 -10.00 8.03 3.99
CA GLU A 55 -9.21 9.05 4.69
C GLU A 55 -9.54 9.20 6.19
N HIS A 56 -10.60 8.54 6.66
CA HIS A 56 -10.98 8.47 8.07
C HIS A 56 -10.42 7.24 8.78
N MET A 57 -9.76 6.33 8.07
CA MET A 57 -9.16 5.11 8.62
C MET A 57 -7.65 5.07 8.38
N ASP A 58 -6.94 4.39 9.26
CA ASP A 58 -5.56 4.02 9.01
C ASP A 58 -5.51 3.02 7.86
N HIS A 59 -4.63 3.26 6.88
CA HIS A 59 -4.52 2.40 5.71
C HIS A 59 -3.14 2.49 5.06
N LEU A 60 -2.82 1.45 4.30
CA LEU A 60 -1.64 1.35 3.47
C LEU A 60 -2.07 1.10 2.03
N GLN A 61 -1.60 1.92 1.09
CA GLN A 61 -1.97 1.84 -0.32
C GLN A 61 -0.76 1.77 -1.23
N ILE A 62 -0.87 1.00 -2.31
CA ILE A 62 0.00 1.11 -3.47
C ILE A 62 -0.80 1.75 -4.60
N LEU A 63 -0.37 2.91 -5.05
CA LEU A 63 -0.97 3.65 -6.15
C LEU A 63 -0.15 3.50 -7.42
N SER A 64 -0.85 3.48 -8.56
CA SER A 64 -0.25 3.63 -9.89
C SER A 64 0.31 5.04 -10.08
N ASP A 65 1.04 5.26 -11.18
CA ASP A 65 1.50 6.59 -11.58
C ASP A 65 0.36 7.61 -11.76
N SER A 66 -0.82 7.14 -12.18
CA SER A 66 -2.03 7.96 -12.33
C SER A 66 -2.81 8.17 -11.02
N GLY A 67 -2.30 7.67 -9.89
CA GLY A 67 -2.95 7.76 -8.58
C GLY A 67 -4.08 6.74 -8.36
N GLN A 68 -4.26 5.77 -9.26
CA GLN A 68 -5.27 4.72 -9.08
C GLN A 68 -4.77 3.68 -8.06
N PRO A 69 -5.59 3.29 -7.07
CA PRO A 69 -5.20 2.27 -6.10
C PRO A 69 -5.09 0.90 -6.75
N LEU A 70 -3.90 0.31 -6.68
CA LEU A 70 -3.59 -1.05 -7.15
C LEU A 70 -3.63 -2.07 -6.01
N CYS A 71 -3.27 -1.64 -4.81
CA CYS A 71 -3.36 -2.43 -3.59
C CYS A 71 -3.79 -1.52 -2.43
N CYS A 72 -4.63 -2.02 -1.54
CA CYS A 72 -5.02 -1.30 -0.32
C CYS A 72 -5.28 -2.27 0.83
N ILE A 73 -4.77 -1.92 2.01
CA ILE A 73 -4.97 -2.65 3.26
C ILE A 73 -5.51 -1.69 4.33
N CYS A 74 -6.62 -2.08 4.97
CA CYS A 74 -7.26 -1.38 6.08
C CYS A 74 -8.02 -2.36 7.01
N GLY A 75 -8.36 -1.87 8.20
CA GLY A 75 -9.25 -2.58 9.12
C GLY A 75 -8.66 -3.90 9.64
N PRO A 76 -9.52 -4.90 9.98
CA PRO A 76 -9.08 -6.20 10.45
C PRO A 76 -8.46 -7.02 9.31
N PHE A 77 -7.18 -6.78 9.03
CA PHE A 77 -6.40 -7.50 8.03
C PHE A 77 -5.71 -8.73 8.64
N GLN A 78 -5.70 -9.84 7.91
CA GLN A 78 -5.03 -11.08 8.35
C GLN A 78 -3.62 -11.16 7.75
N GLU A 79 -2.59 -11.21 8.61
CA GLU A 79 -1.19 -11.25 8.18
C GLU A 79 -0.87 -12.42 7.23
N GLU A 80 -1.61 -13.53 7.32
CA GLU A 80 -1.47 -14.70 6.44
C GLU A 80 -1.75 -14.44 4.96
N TRP A 81 -2.36 -13.30 4.62
CA TRP A 81 -2.56 -12.89 3.23
C TRP A 81 -1.31 -12.26 2.61
N LEU A 82 -0.28 -11.94 3.42
CA LEU A 82 0.98 -11.39 2.95
C LEU A 82 1.92 -12.50 2.41
N PRO A 83 2.82 -12.16 1.46
CA PRO A 83 3.03 -10.84 0.88
C PRO A 83 2.00 -10.49 -0.19
N VAL A 84 1.60 -9.23 -0.22
CA VAL A 84 0.75 -8.68 -1.29
C VAL A 84 1.48 -7.52 -1.96
N GLY A 85 1.45 -7.48 -3.28
CA GLY A 85 2.26 -6.52 -4.00
C GLY A 85 1.95 -6.50 -5.47
N VAL A 86 2.62 -5.58 -6.15
CA VAL A 86 2.43 -5.33 -7.57
C VAL A 86 3.78 -5.22 -8.26
N ARG A 87 3.82 -5.60 -9.54
CA ARG A 87 4.94 -5.29 -10.44
C ARG A 87 4.46 -4.35 -11.53
N SER A 88 5.24 -3.32 -11.82
CA SER A 88 4.89 -2.26 -12.77
C SER A 88 6.10 -1.79 -13.57
N TRP A 89 5.88 -1.41 -14.82
CA TRP A 89 6.85 -0.68 -15.66
C TRP A 89 6.75 0.85 -15.49
N LEU A 90 5.70 1.30 -14.82
CA LEU A 90 5.45 2.69 -14.50
C LEU A 90 5.75 2.95 -13.02
N PRO A 91 5.96 4.22 -12.61
CA PRO A 91 6.12 4.58 -11.21
C PRO A 91 5.00 4.05 -10.32
N LEU A 92 5.37 3.73 -9.08
CA LEU A 92 4.45 3.33 -8.02
C LEU A 92 4.61 4.28 -6.83
N SER A 93 3.53 4.51 -6.09
CA SER A 93 3.57 5.24 -4.82
C SER A 93 3.04 4.37 -3.70
N LEU A 94 3.84 4.17 -2.66
CA LEU A 94 3.39 3.59 -1.40
C LEU A 94 2.89 4.74 -0.51
N VAL A 95 1.63 4.69 -0.10
CA VAL A 95 0.99 5.68 0.75
C VAL A 95 0.69 5.04 2.09
N TYR A 96 1.34 5.54 3.13
CA TYR A 96 1.04 5.23 4.53
C TYR A 96 0.21 6.36 5.11
N TYR A 97 -0.98 6.04 5.61
CA TYR A 97 -1.91 7.04 6.11
C TYR A 97 -2.43 6.66 7.50
N VAL A 98 -2.35 7.61 8.44
CA VAL A 98 -2.87 7.51 9.80
C VAL A 98 -3.90 8.60 10.00
N ALA A 99 -5.15 8.22 10.23
CA ALA A 99 -6.27 9.16 10.32
C ALA A 99 -6.25 10.00 11.60
N ARG A 100 -5.67 9.46 12.69
CA ARG A 100 -5.56 10.15 13.99
C ARG A 100 -4.19 9.95 14.62
N TYR A 101 -3.24 10.74 14.16
CA TYR A 101 -1.88 10.77 14.69
C TYR A 101 -1.78 11.72 15.88
N ASN A 102 -1.26 11.22 17.00
CA ASN A 102 -0.79 12.04 18.13
C ASN A 102 0.36 11.34 18.86
N TRP A 103 0.95 12.00 19.86
CA TRP A 103 2.11 11.47 20.60
C TRP A 103 1.87 10.13 21.32
N ALA A 104 0.62 9.80 21.64
CA ALA A 104 0.22 8.53 22.25
C ALA A 104 -0.17 7.47 21.22
N THR A 105 -0.71 7.86 20.06
CA THR A 105 -1.10 6.97 18.95
C THR A 105 -0.20 7.22 17.73
N LYS A 106 0.93 6.52 17.69
CA LYS A 106 1.98 6.69 16.66
C LYS A 106 1.66 6.02 15.30
N GLY A 107 0.45 5.50 15.11
CA GLY A 107 0.05 4.75 13.93
C GLY A 107 0.41 3.27 14.01
N PHE A 108 0.55 2.64 12.84
CA PHE A 108 0.86 1.23 12.67
C PHE A 108 2.24 1.01 12.03
N GLU A 109 2.77 -0.20 12.17
CA GLU A 109 4.06 -0.61 11.62
C GLU A 109 3.87 -1.43 10.35
N TYR A 110 4.73 -1.25 9.36
CA TYR A 110 4.73 -2.05 8.14
C TYR A 110 6.16 -2.28 7.65
N GLU A 111 6.32 -3.35 6.87
CA GLU A 111 7.56 -3.64 6.15
C GLU A 111 7.21 -3.86 4.67
N THR A 112 7.99 -3.26 3.79
CA THR A 112 7.87 -3.46 2.34
C THR A 112 9.20 -3.87 1.73
N ASP A 113 9.12 -4.78 0.78
CA ASP A 113 10.23 -5.15 -0.09
C ASP A 113 9.99 -4.54 -1.47
N TYR A 114 10.96 -3.78 -1.98
CA TYR A 114 10.94 -3.32 -3.36
C TYR A 114 12.20 -3.72 -4.12
N ARG A 115 12.04 -3.97 -5.42
CA ARG A 115 13.15 -4.35 -6.30
C ARG A 115 12.94 -3.80 -7.70
N PHE A 116 13.98 -3.18 -8.24
CA PHE A 116 14.08 -2.87 -9.66
C PHE A 116 14.63 -4.08 -10.41
N HIS A 117 13.95 -4.45 -11.49
CA HIS A 117 14.29 -5.55 -12.38
C HIS A 117 14.66 -4.97 -13.73
N ASN A 118 15.80 -5.36 -14.28
CA ASN A 118 16.10 -5.07 -15.68
C ASN A 118 15.25 -5.99 -16.55
N ASP A 119 14.49 -5.39 -17.47
CA ASP A 119 13.69 -6.14 -18.41
C ASP A 119 14.53 -6.40 -19.66
N TYR A 120 14.77 -7.69 -19.91
CA TYR A 120 15.37 -8.16 -21.14
C TYR A 120 14.24 -8.50 -22.11
N VAL A 121 14.20 -7.82 -23.24
CA VAL A 121 13.26 -8.16 -24.31
C VAL A 121 13.79 -9.39 -25.03
N CYS A 122 13.18 -10.55 -24.78
CA CYS A 122 13.48 -11.76 -25.53
C CYS A 122 12.72 -11.69 -26.87
N GLY A 123 13.36 -11.20 -27.92
CA GLY A 123 12.86 -11.30 -29.29
C GLY A 123 13.38 -12.56 -29.97
N HIS A 124 12.47 -13.45 -30.40
CA HIS A 124 12.82 -14.46 -31.41
C HIS A 124 12.87 -13.73 -32.76
N HIS A 125 14.07 -13.56 -33.30
CA HIS A 125 14.28 -13.18 -34.71
C HIS A 125 13.94 -14.33 -35.64
#